data_AF-A0A243WGB9-F1
#
_entry.id   AF-A0A243WGB9-F1
#
_cell.length_a   1.000
_cell.length_b   1.000
_cell.length_c   1.000
_cell.angle_alpha   90.00
_cell.angle_beta   90.00
_cell.angle_gamma   90.00
#
_symmetry.space_group_name_H-M   'P 1'
#
loop_
_entity.id
_entity.type
_entity.pdbx_description
1 polymer ?
#
loop_
_entity_poly.entity_id
_entity_poly.type
_entity_poly.pdbx_seq_one_letter_code
_entity_poly.pdbx_strand_id
1 'polypeptide(L)'
;MKLLNAKAITRAYWRFLGHFLLLLGILVFTAFAFIQTAAKQLALLRADQIQYQDALFTQRAMAQKTDLLYHDLRALNPKLVGSPASLEARIVRENEELKAELAAKLFERRPHEVYRKLTRYVDEMLLLKASIREVDAQIKDKQQEVEDCKRHAQTK
;
A
#
# COMPACT_ATOMS: atom_id res chain seq x y z
N MET A 1 52.50 62.29 -34.88
CA MET A 1 51.68 61.81 -33.74
C MET A 1 51.04 60.48 -34.12
N LYS A 2 51.48 59.31 -33.61
CA LYS A 2 50.72 58.02 -33.71
C LYS A 2 51.35 56.79 -33.01
N LEU A 3 52.43 56.90 -32.23
CA LEU A 3 53.12 55.73 -31.65
C LEU A 3 53.09 55.61 -30.11
N LEU A 4 52.63 56.62 -29.36
CA LEU A 4 52.59 56.55 -27.89
C LEU A 4 51.46 55.67 -27.31
N ASN A 5 50.37 55.43 -28.05
CA ASN A 5 49.19 54.72 -27.53
C ASN A 5 49.18 53.20 -27.78
N ALA A 6 50.09 52.66 -28.60
CA ALA A 6 50.05 51.25 -28.98
C ALA A 6 50.25 50.31 -27.77
N LYS A 7 51.17 50.64 -26.85
CA LYS A 7 51.42 49.83 -25.63
C LYS A 7 50.27 49.88 -24.62
N ALA A 8 49.59 51.01 -24.51
CA ALA A 8 48.42 51.15 -23.62
C ALA A 8 47.23 50.36 -24.16
N ILE A 9 47.00 50.45 -25.48
CA ILE A 9 45.93 49.72 -26.18
C ILE A 9 46.16 48.21 -26.09
N THR A 10 47.38 47.71 -26.34
CA THR A 10 47.66 46.27 -26.25
C THR A 10 47.49 45.74 -24.83
N ARG A 11 47.91 46.48 -23.81
CA ARG A 11 47.70 46.11 -22.40
C ARG A 11 46.21 46.05 -22.02
N ALA A 12 45.42 47.02 -22.46
CA ALA A 12 43.97 47.02 -22.26
C ALA A 12 43.30 45.83 -22.97
N TYR A 13 43.75 45.51 -24.18
CA TYR A 13 43.26 44.38 -24.96
C TYR A 13 43.56 43.03 -24.28
N TRP A 14 44.78 42.83 -23.78
CA TRP A 14 45.13 41.62 -23.02
C TRP A 14 44.33 41.50 -21.72
N ARG A 15 44.07 42.61 -21.03
CA ARG A 15 43.22 42.61 -19.83
C ARG A 15 41.77 42.26 -20.15
N PHE A 16 41.24 42.83 -21.24
CA PHE A 16 39.91 42.48 -21.75
C PHE A 16 39.83 41.01 -22.15
N LEU A 17 40.83 40.50 -22.88
CA LEU A 17 40.88 39.11 -23.32
C LEU A 17 40.93 38.14 -22.13
N GLY A 18 41.69 38.45 -21.09
CA GLY A 18 41.73 37.67 -19.86
C GLY A 18 40.37 37.62 -19.15
N HIS A 19 39.70 38.77 -19.01
CA HIS A 19 38.35 38.81 -18.44
C HIS A 19 37.32 38.08 -19.31
N PHE A 20 37.41 38.20 -20.64
CA PHE A 20 36.53 37.53 -21.58
C PHE A 20 36.69 36.00 -21.52
N LEU A 21 37.93 35.50 -21.50
CA LEU A 21 38.22 34.07 -21.37
C LEU A 21 37.75 33.51 -20.01
N LEU A 22 37.92 34.28 -18.93
CA LEU A 22 37.43 33.89 -17.61
C LEU A 22 35.90 33.79 -17.60
N LEU A 23 35.21 34.76 -18.20
CA LEU A 23 33.76 34.77 -18.31
C LEU A 23 33.25 33.62 -19.17
N LEU A 24 33.93 33.32 -20.27
CA LEU A 24 33.65 32.15 -21.11
C LEU A 24 33.85 30.84 -20.32
N GLY A 25 34.91 30.74 -19.52
CA GLY A 25 35.18 29.58 -18.67
C GLY A 25 34.08 29.36 -17.63
N ILE A 26 33.64 30.43 -16.95
CA ILE A 26 32.50 30.36 -16.02
C ILE A 26 31.24 29.90 -16.75
N LEU A 27 30.96 30.44 -17.93
CA LEU A 27 29.77 30.08 -18.69
C LEU A 27 29.77 28.60 -19.07
N VAL A 28 30.89 28.07 -19.58
CA VAL A 28 31.03 26.65 -19.91
C VAL A 28 30.89 25.78 -18.65
N PHE A 29 31.52 26.19 -17.54
CA PHE A 29 31.43 25.45 -16.28
C PHE A 29 30.00 25.39 -15.74
N THR A 30 29.27 26.51 -15.76
CA THR A 30 27.88 26.56 -15.32
C THR A 30 26.97 25.69 -16.19
N ALA A 31 27.14 25.73 -17.52
CA ALA A 31 26.40 24.88 -18.44
C ALA A 31 26.68 23.39 -18.18
N PHE A 32 27.95 23.03 -17.99
CA PHE A 32 28.34 21.65 -17.66
C PHE A 32 27.76 21.18 -16.33
N ALA A 33 27.89 21.99 -15.27
CA ALA A 33 27.35 21.69 -13.95
C ALA A 33 25.82 21.54 -13.98
N PHE A 34 25.13 22.38 -14.77
CA PHE A 34 23.69 22.31 -14.95
C PHE A 34 23.29 20.98 -15.60
N ILE A 35 23.92 20.59 -16.71
CA ILE A 35 23.63 19.32 -17.40
C ILE A 35 23.88 18.12 -16.48
N GLN A 36 25.00 18.12 -15.76
CA GLN A 36 25.34 17.04 -14.83
C GLN A 36 24.31 16.92 -13.70
N THR A 37 23.88 18.05 -13.14
CA THR A 37 22.88 18.09 -12.07
C THR A 37 21.51 17.65 -12.59
N ALA A 38 21.10 18.12 -13.76
CA ALA A 38 19.85 17.73 -14.40
C ALA A 38 19.80 16.22 -14.67
N ALA A 39 20.90 15.62 -15.16
CA ALA A 39 20.98 14.18 -15.38
C ALA A 39 20.82 13.37 -14.08
N LYS A 40 21.49 13.81 -12.99
CA LYS A 40 21.34 13.19 -11.66
C LYS A 40 19.92 13.33 -11.12
N GLN A 41 19.33 14.51 -11.23
CA GLN A 41 17.95 14.75 -10.80
C GLN A 41 16.97 13.88 -11.59
N LEU A 42 17.15 13.75 -12.91
CA LEU A 42 16.30 12.89 -13.73
C LEU A 42 16.41 11.40 -13.32
N ALA A 43 17.62 10.93 -13.00
CA ALA A 43 17.83 9.57 -12.53
C ALA A 43 17.15 9.34 -11.17
N LEU A 44 17.26 10.28 -10.24
CA LEU A 44 16.56 10.23 -8.95
C LEU A 44 15.04 10.23 -9.15
N LEU A 45 14.52 11.12 -10.00
CA LEU A 45 13.08 11.23 -10.28
C LEU A 45 12.53 9.92 -10.86
N ARG A 46 13.28 9.25 -11.73
CA ARG A 46 12.90 7.94 -12.28
C ARG A 46 12.90 6.86 -11.20
N ALA A 47 13.87 6.85 -10.31
CA ALA A 47 13.90 5.91 -9.19
C ALA A 47 12.70 6.11 -8.26
N ASP A 48 12.40 7.36 -7.90
CA ASP A 48 11.23 7.71 -7.09
C ASP A 48 9.92 7.35 -7.80
N GLN A 49 9.83 7.55 -9.11
CA GLN A 49 8.66 7.16 -9.90
C GLN A 49 8.43 5.65 -9.87
N ILE A 50 9.49 4.85 -9.99
CA ILE A 50 9.39 3.38 -9.93
C ILE A 50 8.91 2.96 -8.54
N GLN A 51 9.50 3.50 -7.47
CA GLN A 51 9.09 3.20 -6.09
C GLN A 51 7.63 3.60 -5.84
N TYR A 52 7.21 4.76 -6.34
CA TYR A 52 5.83 5.21 -6.23
C TYR A 52 4.85 4.29 -6.97
N GLN A 53 5.20 3.85 -8.18
CA GLN A 53 4.37 2.91 -8.94
C GLN A 53 4.24 1.56 -8.24
N ASP A 54 5.31 1.05 -7.65
CA ASP A 54 5.29 -0.21 -6.90
C ASP A 54 4.44 -0.12 -5.63
N ALA A 55 4.55 1.00 -4.89
CA ALA A 55 3.70 1.27 -3.73
C ALA A 55 2.22 1.38 -4.12
N LEU A 56 1.92 2.08 -5.22
CA LEU A 56 0.55 2.23 -5.72
C LEU A 56 -0.03 0.89 -6.19
N PHE A 57 0.77 0.08 -6.90
CA PHE A 57 0.38 -1.25 -7.33
C PHE A 57 0.05 -2.15 -6.14
N THR A 58 0.94 -2.17 -5.15
CA THR A 58 0.72 -2.87 -3.88
C THR A 58 -0.59 -2.43 -3.23
N GLN A 59 -0.81 -1.12 -3.10
CA GLN A 59 -2.00 -0.58 -2.44
C GLN A 59 -3.29 -1.02 -3.15
N ARG A 60 -3.30 -0.99 -4.49
CA ARG A 60 -4.44 -1.46 -5.28
C ARG A 60 -4.68 -2.96 -5.14
N ALA A 61 -3.62 -3.77 -5.14
CA ALA A 61 -3.74 -5.21 -4.93
C ALA A 61 -4.34 -5.53 -3.55
N MET A 62 -3.87 -4.85 -2.50
CA MET A 62 -4.39 -5.00 -1.13
C MET A 62 -5.85 -4.56 -1.03
N ALA A 63 -6.22 -3.44 -1.66
CA ALA A 63 -7.60 -2.97 -1.72
C ALA A 63 -8.52 -4.01 -2.38
N GLN A 64 -8.13 -4.53 -3.54
CA GLN A 64 -8.92 -5.54 -4.26
C GLN A 64 -9.13 -6.81 -3.43
N LYS A 65 -8.08 -7.31 -2.76
CA LYS A 65 -8.21 -8.48 -1.86
C LYS A 65 -9.16 -8.21 -0.69
N THR A 66 -9.07 -7.01 -0.13
CA THR A 66 -9.94 -6.59 0.97
C THR A 66 -11.40 -6.49 0.53
N ASP A 67 -11.67 -5.96 -0.67
CA ASP A 67 -13.01 -5.87 -1.23
C ASP A 67 -13.61 -7.25 -1.50
N LEU A 68 -12.81 -8.20 -2.00
CA LEU A 68 -13.22 -9.59 -2.17
C LEU A 68 -13.57 -10.23 -0.82
N LEU A 69 -12.71 -10.06 0.18
CA LEU A 69 -12.95 -10.57 1.53
C LEU A 69 -14.24 -10.00 2.14
N TYR A 70 -14.49 -8.70 1.95
CA TYR A 70 -15.72 -8.04 2.39
C TYR A 70 -16.96 -8.58 1.67
N HIS A 71 -16.86 -8.80 0.35
CA HIS A 71 -17.93 -9.40 -0.43
C HIS A 71 -18.27 -10.81 0.07
N ASP A 72 -17.26 -11.64 0.32
CA ASP A 72 -17.44 -13.01 0.82
C ASP A 72 -18.00 -13.02 2.25
N LEU A 73 -17.55 -12.11 3.12
CA LEU A 73 -18.15 -11.89 4.46
C LEU A 73 -19.64 -11.50 4.38
N ARG A 74 -20.00 -10.62 3.45
CA ARG A 74 -21.39 -10.21 3.24
C ARG A 74 -22.24 -11.38 2.72
N ALA A 75 -21.67 -12.22 1.86
CA ALA A 75 -22.33 -13.42 1.35
C ALA A 75 -22.52 -14.48 2.47
N LEU A 76 -21.69 -14.48 3.52
CA LEU A 76 -21.76 -15.41 4.65
C LEU A 76 -23.05 -15.34 5.52
N ASN A 77 -24.01 -14.52 5.11
CA ASN A 77 -25.33 -14.37 5.70
C ASN A 77 -26.16 -15.66 5.52
N PRO A 78 -26.64 -16.31 6.60
CA PRO A 78 -27.22 -17.65 6.59
C PRO A 78 -28.46 -17.83 5.71
N LYS A 79 -29.09 -16.75 5.24
CA LYS A 79 -30.25 -16.79 4.34
C LYS A 79 -29.90 -16.93 2.85
N LEU A 80 -28.63 -16.80 2.47
CA LEU A 80 -28.21 -16.59 1.07
C LEU A 80 -27.30 -17.69 0.50
N VAL A 81 -26.81 -18.65 1.29
CA VAL A 81 -25.78 -19.60 0.84
C VAL A 81 -26.15 -21.06 1.12
N GLY A 82 -26.14 -21.89 0.08
CA GLY A 82 -26.41 -23.33 0.17
C GLY A 82 -25.28 -24.18 0.80
N SER A 83 -24.04 -23.66 0.86
CA SER A 83 -22.91 -24.28 1.57
C SER A 83 -22.10 -23.25 2.35
N PRO A 84 -22.50 -22.89 3.59
CA PRO A 84 -21.83 -21.87 4.37
C PRO A 84 -20.42 -22.26 4.84
N ALA A 85 -20.11 -23.56 4.90
CA ALA A 85 -18.82 -24.06 5.37
C ALA A 85 -17.68 -23.84 4.36
N SER A 86 -17.94 -23.98 3.05
CA SER A 86 -16.93 -23.76 2.01
C SER A 86 -16.55 -22.28 1.88
N LEU A 87 -17.54 -21.39 2.02
CA LEU A 87 -17.33 -19.95 2.00
C LEU A 87 -16.55 -19.48 3.23
N GLU A 88 -16.82 -20.04 4.40
CA GLU A 88 -16.09 -19.73 5.63
C GLU A 88 -14.62 -20.17 5.57
N ALA A 89 -14.34 -21.37 5.07
CA ALA A 89 -12.97 -21.84 4.83
C ALA A 89 -12.21 -20.93 3.84
N ARG A 90 -12.91 -20.40 2.84
CA ARG A 90 -12.35 -19.46 1.86
C ARG A 90 -11.98 -18.12 2.51
N ILE A 91 -12.88 -17.54 3.31
CA ILE A 91 -12.63 -16.29 4.05
C ILE A 91 -11.44 -16.44 4.98
N VAL A 92 -11.35 -17.55 5.72
CA VAL A 92 -10.20 -17.83 6.60
C VAL A 92 -8.91 -17.86 5.80
N ARG A 93 -8.89 -18.59 4.68
CA ARG A 93 -7.69 -18.69 3.82
C ARG A 93 -7.28 -17.33 3.27
N GLU A 94 -8.22 -16.57 2.72
CA GLU A 94 -7.95 -15.24 2.14
C GLU A 94 -7.49 -14.24 3.20
N ASN A 95 -8.02 -14.31 4.43
CA ASN A 95 -7.58 -13.48 5.54
C ASN A 95 -6.15 -13.84 5.98
N GLU A 96 -5.79 -15.12 6.05
CA GLU A 96 -4.43 -15.57 6.37
C GLU A 96 -3.41 -15.20 5.28
N GLU A 97 -3.79 -15.32 4.00
CA GLU A 97 -2.95 -14.85 2.87
C GLU A 97 -2.69 -13.34 2.97
N LEU A 98 -3.73 -12.56 3.29
CA LEU A 98 -3.59 -11.11 3.48
C LEU A 98 -2.68 -10.76 4.67
N LYS A 99 -2.80 -11.50 5.80
CA LYS A 99 -1.89 -11.35 6.95
C LYS A 99 -0.45 -11.68 6.59
N ALA A 100 -0.21 -12.75 5.83
CA ALA A 100 1.13 -13.15 5.39
C ALA A 100 1.78 -12.06 4.53
N GLU A 101 1.03 -11.46 3.59
CA GLU A 101 1.52 -10.37 2.77
C GLU A 101 1.79 -9.08 3.58
N LEU A 102 0.92 -8.77 4.56
CA LEU A 102 1.11 -7.65 5.48
C LEU A 102 2.31 -7.84 6.43
N ALA A 103 2.67 -9.09 6.73
CA ALA A 103 3.85 -9.46 7.50
C ALA A 103 5.13 -9.37 6.65
N ALA A 104 5.09 -9.77 5.38
CA ALA A 104 6.22 -9.59 4.46
C ALA A 104 6.62 -8.11 4.30
N LYS A 105 5.65 -7.18 4.41
CA LYS A 105 5.86 -5.73 4.34
C LYS A 105 6.13 -5.06 5.70
N LEU A 106 6.83 -5.76 6.60
CA LEU A 106 7.12 -5.37 7.98
C LEU A 106 7.68 -3.93 8.16
N PHE A 107 8.45 -3.43 7.18
CA PHE A 107 9.10 -2.12 7.23
C PHE A 107 8.20 -0.95 6.79
N GLU A 108 7.07 -1.22 6.13
CA GLU A 108 6.10 -0.22 5.65
C GLU A 108 4.87 -0.14 6.57
N ARG A 109 5.10 0.06 7.87
CA ARG A 109 4.05 -0.04 8.90
C ARG A 109 2.86 0.92 8.71
N ARG A 110 3.12 2.16 8.30
CA ARG A 110 2.07 3.21 8.23
C ARG A 110 1.06 3.03 7.09
N PRO A 111 1.45 2.80 5.83
CA PRO A 111 0.48 2.71 4.73
C PRO A 111 -0.45 1.48 4.83
N HIS A 112 -0.08 0.47 5.62
CA HIS A 112 -0.80 -0.79 5.70
C HIS A 112 -1.52 -1.06 7.04
N GLU A 113 -1.54 -0.08 7.95
CA GLU A 113 -2.15 -0.25 9.27
C GLU A 113 -3.66 -0.49 9.20
N VAL A 114 -4.34 0.15 8.25
CA VAL A 114 -5.79 -0.03 8.03
C VAL A 114 -6.11 -1.49 7.67
N TYR A 115 -5.35 -2.09 6.74
CA TYR A 115 -5.53 -3.49 6.36
C TYR A 115 -5.26 -4.45 7.51
N ARG A 116 -4.26 -4.17 8.36
CA ARG A 116 -3.99 -4.96 9.58
C ARG A 116 -5.12 -4.89 10.61
N LYS A 117 -5.76 -3.73 10.76
CA LYS A 117 -6.94 -3.61 11.64
C LYS A 117 -8.12 -4.41 11.04
N LEU A 118 -8.26 -4.36 9.72
CA LEU A 118 -9.35 -5.03 9.02
C LEU A 118 -9.24 -6.56 9.11
N THR A 119 -8.06 -7.14 8.90
CA THR A 119 -7.84 -8.59 9.08
C THR A 119 -8.16 -9.08 10.49
N ARG A 120 -7.84 -8.26 11.50
CA ARG A 120 -8.20 -8.53 12.89
C ARG A 120 -9.73 -8.48 13.12
N TYR A 121 -10.43 -7.52 12.54
CA TYR A 121 -11.90 -7.47 12.65
C TYR A 121 -12.56 -8.67 11.97
N VAL A 122 -11.99 -9.18 10.86
CA VAL A 122 -12.47 -10.42 10.25
C VAL A 122 -12.37 -11.60 11.22
N ASP A 123 -11.25 -11.73 11.94
CA ASP A 123 -11.09 -12.79 12.95
C ASP A 123 -12.12 -12.65 14.09
N GLU A 124 -12.31 -11.44 14.61
CA GLU A 124 -13.29 -11.15 15.67
C GLU A 124 -14.72 -11.49 15.20
N MET A 125 -15.05 -11.20 13.94
CA MET A 125 -16.37 -11.49 13.36
C MET A 125 -16.60 -12.99 13.15
N LEU A 126 -15.58 -13.75 12.73
CA LEU A 126 -15.64 -15.21 12.61
C LEU A 126 -15.81 -15.88 13.98
N LEU A 127 -15.09 -15.41 15.00
CA LEU A 127 -15.25 -15.87 16.38
C LEU A 127 -16.65 -15.60 16.92
N LEU A 128 -17.20 -14.41 16.69
CA LEU A 128 -18.57 -14.08 17.07
C LEU A 128 -19.59 -15.00 16.41
N LYS A 129 -19.42 -15.30 15.12
CA LYS A 129 -20.30 -16.24 14.41
C LYS A 129 -20.23 -17.66 14.97
N ALA A 130 -19.03 -18.13 15.32
CA ALA A 130 -18.86 -19.44 15.96
C ALA A 130 -19.59 -19.48 17.32
N SER A 131 -19.48 -18.42 18.12
CA SER A 131 -20.21 -18.30 19.39
C SER A 131 -21.74 -18.28 19.20
N ILE A 132 -22.25 -17.57 18.19
CA ILE A 132 -23.69 -17.57 17.87
C ILE A 132 -24.17 -18.97 17.48
N ARG A 133 -23.40 -19.71 16.66
CA ARG A 133 -23.75 -21.09 16.27
C ARG A 133 -23.82 -22.03 17.47
N GLU A 134 -22.89 -21.88 18.41
CA GLU A 134 -22.88 -22.66 19.65
C GLU A 134 -24.14 -22.39 20.48
N VAL A 135 -24.52 -21.12 20.64
CA VAL A 135 -25.76 -20.75 21.33
C VAL A 135 -27.00 -21.29 20.62
N ASP A 136 -27.06 -21.20 19.28
CA ASP A 136 -28.17 -21.77 18.49
C ASP A 136 -28.27 -23.29 18.66
N ALA A 137 -27.15 -24.00 18.73
CA ALA A 137 -27.12 -25.44 18.99
C ALA A 137 -27.67 -25.76 20.39
N GLN A 138 -27.25 -25.03 21.41
CA GLN A 138 -27.76 -25.19 22.77
C GLN A 138 -29.26 -24.89 22.88
N ILE A 139 -29.75 -23.86 22.19
CA ILE A 139 -31.19 -23.55 22.15
C ILE A 139 -31.97 -24.71 21.53
N LYS A 140 -31.48 -25.28 20.42
CA LYS A 140 -32.13 -26.44 19.77
C LYS A 140 -32.17 -27.66 20.69
N ASP A 141 -31.05 -28.00 21.35
CA ASP A 141 -31.00 -29.09 22.32
C ASP A 141 -32.03 -28.89 23.44
N LYS A 142 -32.12 -27.67 23.99
CA LYS A 142 -33.11 -27.36 25.04
C LYS A 142 -34.55 -27.37 24.55
N GLN A 143 -34.80 -26.95 23.32
CA GLN A 143 -36.13 -27.09 22.71
C GLN A 143 -36.51 -28.57 22.55
N GLN A 144 -35.55 -29.41 22.16
CA GLN A 144 -35.74 -30.84 22.01
C GLN A 144 -36.03 -31.53 23.36
N GLU A 145 -35.28 -31.19 24.42
CA GLU A 145 -35.56 -31.63 25.79
C GLU A 145 -36.99 -31.26 26.25
N VAL A 146 -37.44 -30.03 25.96
CA VAL A 146 -38.79 -29.57 26.31
C VAL A 146 -39.87 -30.31 25.52
N GLU A 147 -39.65 -30.58 24.23
CA GLU A 147 -40.57 -31.38 23.42
C GLU A 147 -40.67 -32.82 23.92
N ASP A 148 -39.56 -33.44 24.29
CA ASP A 148 -39.53 -34.80 24.81
C ASP A 148 -40.24 -34.89 26.18
N CYS A 149 -40.04 -33.91 27.07
CA CYS A 149 -40.81 -33.79 28.31
C CYS A 149 -42.31 -33.65 28.04
N LYS A 150 -42.72 -32.83 27.07
CA LYS A 150 -44.14 -32.69 26.69
C LYS A 150 -44.72 -33.99 26.15
N ARG A 151 -43.99 -34.72 25.30
CA ARG A 151 -44.43 -36.01 24.77
C ARG A 151 -44.60 -37.06 25.87
N HIS A 152 -43.69 -37.11 26.84
CA HIS A 152 -43.80 -38.01 28.00
C HIS A 152 -44.94 -37.64 28.95
N ALA A 153 -45.27 -36.35 29.08
CA ALA A 153 -46.42 -35.91 29.88
C ALA A 153 -47.78 -36.26 29.24
N GLN A 154 -47.85 -36.41 27.91
CA GLN A 154 -49.08 -36.78 27.19
C GLN A 154 -49.32 -38.30 27.10
N THR A 155 -48.32 -39.12 27.44
CA THR A 155 -48.41 -40.60 27.41
C THR A 155 -48.72 -41.22 28.78
N LYS A 156 -48.94 -40.40 29.81
CA LYS A 156 -49.51 -40.80 31.11
C LYS A 156 -50.94 -40.30 31.21
#